data_AF-A0A9D1L7Z1-F1
#
_entry.id   AF-A0A9D1L7Z1-F1
#
_cell.length_a   1.000
_cell.length_b   1.000
_cell.length_c   1.000
_cell.angle_alpha   90.00
_cell.angle_beta   90.00
_cell.angle_gamma   90.00
#
_symmetry.space_group_name_H-M   'P 1'
#
loop_
_entity.id
_entity.type
_entity.pdbx_description
1 polymer ?
#
loop_
_entity_poly.entity_id
_entity_poly.type
_entity_poly.pdbx_seq_one_letter_code
_entity_poly.pdbx_strand_id
1 'polypeptide(L)'
;MKGLIVKGIGGFYYVRTESGVIEAKGRGIFKKDGLILCVGDEVDISILPEDDSKGVIEKVYPRKNSFKRPPIANIDLFLTVFAAKEPKPNFPVIDKFLINARLCDIPAIVCVNKADLVNEK
;
A
#
# COMPACT_ATOMS: atom_id res chain seq x y z
N MET A 1 10.20 18.54 -2.31
CA MET A 1 11.02 17.33 -2.44
C MET A 1 10.11 16.16 -2.78
N LYS A 2 10.45 15.32 -3.76
CA LYS A 2 9.66 14.14 -4.12
C LYS A 2 9.97 12.97 -3.17
N GLY A 3 8.98 12.14 -2.86
CA GLY A 3 9.18 10.94 -2.05
C GLY A 3 8.02 9.94 -2.14
N LEU A 4 8.16 8.83 -1.41
CA LEU A 4 7.19 7.75 -1.33
C LEU A 4 6.71 7.56 0.10
N ILE A 5 5.40 7.54 0.34
CA ILE A 5 4.85 7.19 1.66
C ILE A 5 5.12 5.70 1.93
N VAL A 6 5.91 5.40 2.95
CA VAL A 6 6.26 4.01 3.32
C VAL A 6 5.52 3.53 4.57
N LYS A 7 4.96 4.45 5.36
CA LYS A 7 4.26 4.13 6.62
C LYS A 7 3.28 5.25 6.96
N GLY A 8 2.14 4.90 7.54
CA GLY A 8 1.16 5.86 8.07
C GLY A 8 0.68 5.45 9.46
N ILE A 9 0.78 6.34 10.44
CA ILE A 9 0.33 6.11 11.83
C ILE A 9 -0.31 7.38 12.37
N GLY A 10 -1.55 7.30 12.89
CA GLY A 10 -2.15 8.41 13.64
C GLY A 10 -2.28 9.73 12.88
N GLY A 11 -2.35 9.71 11.54
CA GLY A 11 -2.38 10.91 10.69
C GLY A 11 -1.00 11.48 10.33
N PHE A 12 0.08 10.83 10.78
CA PHE A 12 1.45 11.06 10.33
C PHE A 12 1.83 10.06 9.25
N TYR A 13 2.59 10.51 8.28
CA TYR A 13 3.06 9.73 7.14
C TYR A 13 4.57 9.82 7.06
N TYR A 14 5.24 8.69 6.94
CA TYR A 14 6.69 8.64 6.82
C TYR A 14 7.03 8.52 5.34
N VAL A 15 7.70 9.54 4.82
CA VAL A 15 8.00 9.68 3.41
C VAL A 15 9.48 9.36 3.20
N ARG A 16 9.75 8.30 2.44
CA ARG A 16 11.09 7.96 2.00
C ARG A 16 11.47 8.88 0.84
N THR A 17 12.55 9.62 1.01
CA THR A 17 13.16 10.49 0.03
C THR A 17 14.60 10.04 -0.23
N GLU A 18 15.32 10.73 -1.11
CA GLU A 18 16.73 10.46 -1.36
C GLU A 18 17.62 10.76 -0.15
N SER A 19 17.19 11.68 0.72
CA SER A 19 17.94 12.13 1.91
C SER A 19 17.62 11.34 3.18
N GLY A 20 16.65 10.40 3.12
CA GLY A 20 16.24 9.60 4.27
C GLY A 20 14.73 9.50 4.40
N VAL A 21 14.26 9.27 5.63
CA VAL A 21 12.82 9.18 5.93
C VAL A 21 12.41 10.40 6.73
N ILE A 22 11.41 11.13 6.23
CA ILE A 22 10.87 12.34 6.86
C ILE A 22 9.47 12.06 7.38
N GLU A 23 9.18 12.51 8.60
CA GLU A 23 7.84 12.46 9.16
C GLU A 23 7.03 13.66 8.63
N ALA A 24 5.94 13.39 7.92
CA ALA A 24 5.13 14.43 7.28
C ALA A 24 3.65 14.33 7.66
N LYS A 25 2.97 15.48 7.66
CA LYS A 25 1.50 15.56 7.78
C LYS A 25 0.87 15.92 6.45
N GLY A 26 -0.31 15.36 6.18
CA GLY A 26 -1.12 15.79 5.06
C GLY A 26 -1.71 17.19 5.30
N ARG A 27 -1.73 18.05 4.28
CA ARG A 27 -2.51 19.29 4.35
C ARG A 27 -3.99 18.99 4.56
N GLY A 28 -4.67 19.84 5.31
CA GLY A 28 -6.10 19.71 5.58
C GLY A 28 -6.97 19.69 4.32
N ILE A 29 -6.47 20.24 3.21
CA ILE A 29 -7.17 20.24 1.92
C ILE A 29 -7.44 18.83 1.40
N PHE A 30 -6.56 17.85 1.64
CA PHE A 30 -6.80 16.48 1.21
C PHE A 30 -8.03 15.86 1.89
N LYS A 31 -8.28 16.19 3.16
CA LYS A 31 -9.50 15.75 3.85
C LYS A 31 -10.74 16.39 3.25
N LYS A 32 -10.66 17.66 2.83
CA LYS A 32 -11.76 18.39 2.20
C LYS A 32 -12.11 17.80 0.83
N ASP A 33 -11.08 17.41 0.07
CA ASP A 33 -11.24 16.83 -1.27
C ASP A 33 -11.55 15.32 -1.23
N GLY A 34 -11.72 14.73 -0.04
CA GLY A 34 -11.97 13.30 0.14
C GLY A 34 -10.79 12.40 -0.22
N LEU A 35 -9.61 12.97 -0.45
CA LEU A 35 -8.40 12.25 -0.77
C LEU A 35 -7.79 11.66 0.50
N ILE A 36 -7.81 10.33 0.59
CA ILE A 36 -7.15 9.57 1.65
C ILE A 36 -5.71 9.30 1.20
N LEU A 37 -4.74 9.76 1.98
CA LEU A 37 -3.33 9.42 1.79
C LEU A 37 -3.10 7.94 2.10
N CYS A 38 -2.39 7.25 1.22
CA CYS A 38 -2.13 5.82 1.28
C CYS A 38 -0.64 5.54 1.37
N VAL A 39 -0.26 4.42 1.98
CA VAL A 39 1.08 3.86 1.78
C VAL A 39 1.26 3.55 0.30
N GLY A 40 2.43 3.82 -0.26
CA GLY A 40 2.71 3.68 -1.68
C GLY A 40 2.39 4.91 -2.53
N ASP A 41 1.77 5.96 -1.96
CA ASP A 41 1.62 7.22 -2.67
C ASP A 41 2.98 7.86 -2.97
N GLU A 42 3.18 8.25 -4.22
CA GLU A 42 4.22 9.21 -4.58
C GLU A 42 3.72 10.62 -4.25
N VAL A 43 4.56 11.41 -3.58
CA VAL A 43 4.18 12.73 -3.06
C VAL A 43 5.29 13.76 -3.23
N ASP A 44 4.89 15.03 -3.23
CA ASP A 44 5.82 16.12 -2.91
C ASP A 44 5.63 16.54 -1.45
N ILE A 45 6.75 16.74 -0.76
CA ILE A 45 6.80 17.28 0.59
C ILE A 45 7.61 18.59 0.64
N SER A 46 7.19 19.50 1.51
CA SER A 46 7.96 20.65 1.99
C SER A 46 8.54 20.33 3.38
N ILE A 47 9.76 20.79 3.66
CA ILE A 47 10.39 20.64 4.99
C ILE A 47 9.97 21.80 5.87
N LEU A 48 9.76 21.55 7.16
CA LEU A 48 9.46 22.61 8.12
C LEU A 48 10.73 23.42 8.44
N PRO A 49 10.70 24.77 8.38
CA PRO A 49 11.87 25.60 8.68
C PRO A 49 12.46 25.37 10.07
N GLU A 50 11.62 25.01 11.03
CA GLU A 50 12.01 24.75 12.43
C GLU A 50 12.60 23.35 12.69
N ASP A 51 12.42 22.39 11.78
CA ASP A 51 12.83 20.99 11.98
C ASP A 51 12.97 20.24 10.65
N ASP A 52 14.22 20.00 10.24
CA ASP A 52 14.56 19.31 8.99
C ASP A 52 14.10 17.84 8.93
N SER A 53 13.69 17.26 10.06
CA SER A 53 13.15 15.89 10.12
C SER A 53 11.64 15.82 9.89
N LYS A 54 10.97 16.97 9.81
CA LYS A 54 9.52 17.08 9.66
C LYS A 54 9.13 17.80 8.38
N GLY A 55 7.95 17.45 7.86
CA GLY A 55 7.44 18.07 6.65
C GLY A 55 5.93 18.09 6.51
N VAL A 56 5.50 18.64 5.39
CA VAL A 56 4.09 18.71 4.98
C VAL A 56 3.96 18.14 3.58
N ILE A 57 3.02 17.23 3.39
CA ILE A 57 2.67 16.69 2.07
C ILE A 57 1.87 17.75 1.33
N GLU A 58 2.41 18.21 0.21
CA GLU A 58 1.85 19.29 -0.61
C GLU A 58 1.02 18.74 -1.77
N LYS A 59 1.45 17.60 -2.32
CA LYS A 59 0.85 17.02 -3.52
C LYS A 59 0.94 15.51 -3.48
N VAL A 60 -0.09 14.85 -4.00
CA VAL A 60 -0.11 13.41 -4.29
C VAL A 60 -0.14 13.25 -5.79
N TYR A 61 0.76 12.43 -6.32
CA TYR A 61 0.82 12.14 -7.75
C TYR A 61 -0.28 11.13 -8.15
N PRO A 62 -0.70 11.11 -9.43
CA PRO A 62 -1.69 10.15 -9.92
C PRO A 62 -1.28 8.70 -9.61
N ARG A 63 -2.23 7.92 -9.11
CA ARG A 63 -2.02 6.51 -8.79
C ARG A 63 -2.23 5.65 -10.02
N LYS A 64 -1.42 4.61 -10.20
CA LYS A 64 -1.69 3.57 -11.21
C LYS A 64 -2.80 2.61 -10.78
N ASN A 65 -2.93 2.36 -9.48
CA ASN A 65 -3.96 1.54 -8.85
C ASN A 65 -3.98 1.79 -7.33
N SER A 66 -5.02 1.32 -6.63
CA SER A 66 -5.08 1.35 -5.17
C SER A 66 -6.11 0.41 -4.57
N PHE A 67 -5.85 -0.07 -3.36
CA PHE A 67 -6.87 -0.66 -2.50
C PHE A 67 -7.45 0.40 -1.55
N LYS A 68 -8.75 0.28 -1.29
CA LYS A 68 -9.44 1.05 -0.25
C LYS A 68 -9.14 0.51 1.15
N ARG A 69 -9.00 -0.81 1.28
CA ARG A 69 -8.76 -1.52 2.55
C ARG A 69 -7.85 -2.74 2.31
N PRO A 70 -6.62 -2.76 2.86
CA PRO A 70 -5.94 -1.63 3.51
C PRO A 70 -5.74 -0.44 2.54
N PRO A 71 -5.57 0.80 3.05
CA PRO A 71 -5.32 1.96 2.21
C PRO A 71 -3.87 1.96 1.67
N ILE A 72 -3.68 1.33 0.51
CA ILE A 72 -2.40 1.19 -0.17
C ILE A 72 -2.57 1.52 -1.66
N ALA A 73 -1.57 2.17 -2.26
CA ALA A 73 -1.57 2.62 -3.64
C ALA A 73 -0.32 2.15 -4.38
N ASN A 74 -0.36 2.23 -5.72
CA ASN A 74 0.76 1.97 -6.62
C ASN A 74 1.38 0.57 -6.47
N ILE A 75 0.53 -0.44 -6.33
CA ILE A 75 0.91 -1.82 -6.16
C ILE A 75 1.35 -2.41 -7.50
N ASP A 76 2.54 -3.01 -7.53
CA ASP A 76 3.04 -3.76 -8.68
C ASP A 76 2.42 -5.15 -8.78
N LEU A 77 2.28 -5.82 -7.63
CA LEU A 77 1.85 -7.20 -7.56
C LEU A 77 1.12 -7.49 -6.25
N PHE A 78 -0.02 -8.17 -6.36
CA PHE A 78 -0.74 -8.74 -5.23
C PHE A 78 -0.54 -10.27 -5.19
N LEU A 79 0.20 -10.76 -4.20
CA LEU A 79 0.45 -12.19 -4.01
C LEU A 79 -0.53 -12.75 -2.98
N THR A 80 -1.46 -13.62 -3.41
CA THR A 80 -2.31 -14.37 -2.48
C THR A 80 -1.66 -15.72 -2.16
N VAL A 81 -1.43 -15.98 -0.88
CA VAL A 81 -0.75 -17.20 -0.41
C VAL A 81 -1.75 -18.07 0.35
N PHE A 82 -1.89 -19.32 -0.03
CA PHE A 82 -2.69 -20.30 0.70
C PHE A 82 -1.96 -21.64 0.82
N ALA A 83 -2.27 -22.40 1.86
CA ALA A 83 -1.69 -23.72 2.07
C ALA A 83 -2.35 -24.76 1.15
N ALA A 84 -1.57 -25.68 0.61
CA ALA A 84 -2.05 -26.78 -0.21
C ALA A 84 -2.94 -27.75 0.58
N LYS A 85 -2.69 -27.92 1.89
CA LYS A 85 -3.37 -28.90 2.72
C LYS A 85 -3.74 -28.42 4.12
N GLU A 86 -2.85 -27.76 4.85
CA GLU A 86 -3.06 -27.39 6.26
C GLU A 86 -2.84 -25.90 6.51
N PRO A 87 -3.91 -25.08 6.58
CA PRO A 87 -5.32 -25.45 6.43
C PRO A 87 -5.69 -25.80 4.98
N LYS A 88 -6.83 -26.46 4.78
CA LYS A 88 -7.36 -26.71 3.43
C LYS A 88 -7.60 -25.38 2.72
N PRO A 89 -7.27 -25.25 1.42
CA PRO A 89 -7.56 -24.05 0.66
C PRO A 89 -9.04 -23.69 0.73
N ASN A 90 -9.33 -22.42 1.03
CA ASN A 90 -10.69 -21.87 0.94
C ASN A 90 -10.84 -21.13 -0.39
N PHE A 91 -11.28 -21.84 -1.43
CA PHE A 91 -11.41 -21.30 -2.79
C PHE A 91 -12.28 -20.04 -2.87
N PRO A 92 -13.46 -19.96 -2.23
CA PRO A 92 -14.23 -18.71 -2.21
C PRO A 92 -13.47 -17.48 -1.67
N VAL A 93 -12.54 -17.67 -0.73
CA VAL A 93 -11.70 -16.57 -0.22
C VAL A 93 -10.63 -16.19 -1.23
N ILE A 94 -10.00 -17.18 -1.88
CA ILE A 94 -9.01 -16.96 -2.94
C ILE A 94 -9.66 -16.19 -4.10
N ASP A 95 -10.83 -16.62 -4.56
CA ASP A 95 -11.58 -15.96 -5.63
C ASP A 95 -11.92 -14.51 -5.28
N LYS A 96 -12.39 -14.25 -4.06
CA LYS A 96 -12.65 -12.88 -3.58
C LYS A 96 -11.41 -12.00 -3.64
N PHE A 97 -10.24 -12.54 -3.27
CA PHE A 97 -8.99 -11.79 -3.35
C PHE A 97 -8.61 -11.47 -4.80
N LEU A 98 -8.71 -12.44 -5.71
CA LEU A 98 -8.40 -12.26 -7.13
C LEU A 98 -9.35 -11.28 -7.81
N ILE A 99 -10.64 -11.37 -7.52
CA ILE A 99 -11.67 -10.43 -8.02
C ILE A 99 -11.36 -9.02 -7.51
N ASN A 100 -11.06 -8.84 -6.22
CA ASN A 100 -10.75 -7.52 -5.67
C ASN A 100 -9.47 -6.93 -6.30
N ALA A 101 -8.42 -7.73 -6.48
CA ALA A 101 -7.20 -7.25 -7.15
C ALA A 101 -7.51 -6.82 -8.59
N ARG A 102 -8.32 -7.61 -9.32
CA ARG A 102 -8.72 -7.29 -10.70
C ARG A 102 -9.57 -6.02 -10.78
N LEU A 103 -10.55 -5.83 -9.89
CA LEU A 103 -11.40 -4.63 -9.85
C LEU A 103 -10.61 -3.35 -9.55
N CYS A 104 -9.43 -3.48 -8.94
CA CYS A 104 -8.54 -2.38 -8.64
C CYS A 104 -7.39 -2.23 -9.65
N ASP A 105 -7.40 -2.97 -10.77
CA ASP A 105 -6.32 -2.97 -11.78
C ASP A 105 -4.94 -3.33 -11.21
N ILE A 106 -4.91 -4.32 -10.31
CA ILE A 106 -3.70 -4.82 -9.67
C ILE A 106 -3.39 -6.23 -10.22
N PRO A 107 -2.21 -6.44 -10.83
CA PRO A 107 -1.75 -7.78 -11.20
C PRO A 107 -1.71 -8.69 -9.97
N ALA A 108 -2.20 -9.92 -10.10
CA ALA A 108 -2.25 -10.87 -8.99
C ALA A 108 -1.60 -12.22 -9.35
N ILE A 109 -0.92 -12.81 -8.37
CA ILE A 109 -0.36 -14.16 -8.45
C ILE A 109 -0.91 -15.00 -7.30
N VAL A 110 -1.25 -16.25 -7.62
CA VAL A 110 -1.60 -17.29 -6.66
C VAL A 110 -0.34 -18.06 -6.27
N CYS A 111 -0.05 -18.11 -4.98
CA CYS A 111 1.03 -18.91 -4.41
C CYS A 111 0.46 -20.02 -3.52
N VAL A 112 0.67 -21.26 -3.93
CA VAL A 112 0.31 -22.45 -3.15
C VAL A 112 1.50 -22.85 -2.29
N ASN A 113 1.43 -22.54 -1.00
CA ASN A 113 2.44 -22.90 -0.01
C ASN A 113 2.15 -24.28 0.62
N LYS A 114 3.09 -24.85 1.37
CA LYS A 114 2.96 -26.15 2.06
C LYS A 114 2.66 -27.33 1.12
N ALA A 115 3.21 -27.30 -0.08
CA ALA A 115 3.06 -28.37 -1.06
C ALA A 115 3.68 -29.69 -0.57
N ASP A 116 4.68 -29.62 0.31
CA ASP A 116 5.31 -30.76 0.99
C ASP A 116 4.34 -31.62 1.81
N LEU A 117 3.21 -31.05 2.24
CA LEU A 117 2.20 -31.79 3.01
C LEU A 117 1.25 -32.61 2.12
N VAL A 118 1.27 -32.39 0.80
CA VAL A 118 0.46 -33.12 -0.18
C VAL A 118 1.20 -34.38 -0.57
N ASN A 119 0.82 -35.50 0.04
CA ASN A 119 1.35 -36.79 -0.36
C ASN A 119 0.83 -37.11 -1.76
N GLU A 120 1.72 -37.56 -2.65
CA GLU A 120 1.35 -38.18 -3.91
C GLU A 120 0.47 -39.41 -3.60
N LYS A 121 -0.66 -39.51 -4.31
CA LYS A 121 -1.46 -40.71 -4.36
C LYS A 121 -1.26 -41.37 -5.71
#